data_AF-A0A6A3IEI0-F1
#
_entry.id   AF-A0A6A3IEI0-F1
#
_cell.length_a   1.000
_cell.length_b   1.000
_cell.length_c   1.000
_cell.angle_alpha   90.00
_cell.angle_beta   90.00
_cell.angle_gamma   90.00
#
_symmetry.space_group_name_H-M   'P 1'
#
loop_
_entity.id
_entity.type
_entity.pdbx_description
1 polymer ?
#
loop_
_entity_poly.entity_id
_entity_poly.type
_entity_poly.pdbx_seq_one_letter_code
_entity_poly.pdbx_strand_id
1 'polypeptide(L)'
;MKSMTAAVIALGVLASAVPALAQETHSLSSECTVEYLTSAKSACDSVADVSQLKCEDESCHEALHSLVEDEVRQCYVDLGLGPATDLDYYVLLDEFCHGQGVRIWHCQ
;
A
#
# COMPACT_ATOMS: atom_id res chain seq x y z
N MET A 1 -5.31 61.33 -37.61
CA MET A 1 -4.35 61.58 -36.51
C MET A 1 -3.59 60.30 -36.25
N LYS A 2 -2.24 60.32 -36.42
CA LYS A 2 -1.18 59.41 -35.87
C LYS A 2 -1.43 57.89 -35.84
N SER A 3 -0.49 57.00 -36.14
CA SER A 3 0.83 56.98 -36.77
C SER A 3 1.18 55.49 -36.83
N MET A 4 1.87 55.05 -37.88
CA MET A 4 2.34 53.68 -38.07
C MET A 4 3.44 53.31 -37.07
N THR A 5 3.46 52.07 -36.56
CA THR A 5 4.70 51.26 -36.46
C THR A 5 4.37 49.77 -36.35
N ALA A 6 4.95 48.97 -37.25
CA ALA A 6 5.00 47.52 -37.19
C ALA A 6 6.19 47.06 -36.32
N ALA A 7 6.05 45.94 -35.62
CA ALA A 7 7.18 45.19 -35.08
C ALA A 7 6.96 43.70 -35.36
N VAL A 8 7.81 43.17 -36.22
CA VAL A 8 7.93 41.74 -36.54
C VAL A 8 8.94 41.16 -35.54
N ILE A 9 8.56 40.15 -34.75
CA ILE A 9 9.54 39.34 -34.00
C ILE A 9 9.19 37.85 -34.15
N ALA A 10 9.99 37.23 -35.02
CA ALA A 10 10.60 35.90 -35.01
C ALA A 10 9.93 34.68 -34.35
N LEU A 11 9.97 33.60 -35.13
CA LEU A 11 9.79 32.18 -34.81
C LEU A 11 10.52 31.71 -33.54
N GLY A 12 9.91 30.78 -32.81
CA GLY A 12 10.59 30.06 -31.72
C GLY A 12 9.81 28.86 -31.16
N VAL A 13 10.07 27.69 -31.76
CA VAL A 13 10.11 26.33 -31.17
C VAL A 13 8.82 25.71 -30.59
N LEU A 14 8.37 24.65 -31.27
CA LEU A 14 7.50 23.59 -30.76
C LEU A 14 8.24 22.81 -29.66
N ALA A 15 7.75 22.88 -28.43
CA ALA A 15 8.07 21.91 -27.39
C ALA A 15 6.76 21.38 -26.82
N SER A 16 6.28 20.26 -27.35
CA SER A 16 5.29 19.44 -26.68
C SER A 16 5.95 18.89 -25.41
N ALA A 17 5.64 19.51 -24.27
CA ALA A 17 6.03 19.00 -22.97
C ALA A 17 5.43 17.60 -22.81
N VAL A 18 6.29 16.59 -22.79
CA VAL A 18 5.95 15.29 -22.24
C VAL A 18 5.47 15.49 -20.80
N PRO A 19 4.33 14.92 -20.37
CA PRO A 19 4.02 14.91 -18.96
C PRO A 19 5.12 14.07 -18.30
N ALA A 20 5.94 14.74 -17.49
CA ALA A 20 6.81 14.03 -16.56
C ALA A 20 5.88 13.16 -15.72
N LEU A 21 6.03 11.83 -15.86
CA LEU A 21 5.52 10.89 -14.86
C LEU A 21 6.08 11.39 -13.53
N ALA A 22 5.19 11.94 -12.69
CA ALA A 22 5.49 12.13 -11.29
C ALA A 22 5.85 10.74 -10.79
N GLN A 23 7.15 10.48 -10.62
CA GLN A 23 7.60 9.38 -9.82
C GLN A 23 7.17 9.79 -8.41
N GLU A 24 6.04 9.24 -7.98
CA GLU A 24 5.61 9.25 -6.60
C GLU A 24 6.73 8.55 -5.85
N THR A 25 7.67 9.35 -5.33
CA THR A 25 8.63 8.90 -4.33
C THR A 25 7.79 8.66 -3.09
N HIS A 26 7.08 7.52 -3.05
CA HIS A 26 6.52 7.00 -1.82
C HIS A 26 7.68 6.99 -0.84
N SER A 27 7.56 7.82 0.19
CA SER A 27 8.46 7.77 1.33
C SER A 27 8.21 6.41 1.93
N LEU A 28 9.03 5.43 1.53
CA LEU A 28 8.94 4.06 2.02
C LEU A 28 8.89 4.17 3.54
N SER A 29 7.74 3.86 4.15
CA SER A 29 7.66 3.67 5.59
C SER A 29 8.83 2.76 6.01
N SER A 30 9.34 2.90 7.23
CA SER A 30 10.30 1.93 7.80
C SER A 30 9.81 0.47 7.68
N GLU A 31 8.51 0.29 7.49
CA GLU A 31 7.79 -0.96 7.33
C GLU A 31 7.81 -1.47 5.87
N CYS A 32 8.18 -0.64 4.90
CA CYS A 32 8.26 -1.02 3.50
C CYS A 32 9.64 -1.64 3.16
N THR A 33 9.95 -2.74 3.82
CA THR A 33 11.13 -3.57 3.53
C THR A 33 10.73 -5.03 3.38
N VAL A 34 11.49 -5.79 2.59
CA VAL A 34 11.26 -7.23 2.42
C VAL A 34 11.37 -7.96 3.76
N GLU A 35 12.34 -7.55 4.59
CA GLU A 35 12.57 -8.08 5.92
C GLU A 35 11.38 -7.84 6.84
N TYR A 36 10.86 -6.60 6.88
CA TYR A 36 9.70 -6.25 7.70
C TYR A 36 8.46 -7.07 7.29
N LEU A 37 8.09 -7.03 6.01
CA LEU A 37 6.91 -7.74 5.48
C LEU A 37 6.99 -9.25 5.72
N THR A 38 8.19 -9.83 5.55
CA THR A 38 8.40 -11.25 5.83
C THR A 38 8.25 -11.55 7.32
N SER A 39 8.81 -10.70 8.19
CA SER A 39 8.71 -10.88 9.64
C SER A 39 7.29 -10.72 10.16
N ALA A 40 6.54 -9.74 9.66
CA ALA A 40 5.14 -9.49 10.00
C ALA A 40 4.25 -10.69 9.61
N LYS A 41 4.41 -11.21 8.38
CA LYS A 41 3.68 -12.42 7.95
C LYS A 41 4.04 -13.62 8.82
N SER A 42 5.33 -13.81 9.10
CA SER A 42 5.81 -14.91 9.93
C SER A 42 5.31 -14.85 11.38
N ALA A 43 5.06 -13.65 11.92
CA ALA A 43 4.50 -13.50 13.26
C ALA A 43 3.15 -14.25 13.34
N CYS A 44 2.29 -14.06 12.35
CA CYS A 44 1.03 -14.79 12.27
C CYS A 44 1.18 -16.23 11.79
N ASP A 45 1.98 -16.51 10.77
CA ASP A 45 2.09 -17.85 10.17
C ASP A 45 2.73 -18.88 11.11
N SER A 46 3.48 -18.43 12.12
CA SER A 46 4.09 -19.30 13.13
C SER A 46 3.12 -19.75 14.23
N VAL A 47 2.01 -19.03 14.41
CA VAL A 47 0.95 -19.39 15.36
C VAL A 47 0.09 -20.50 14.76
N ALA A 48 -0.38 -21.41 15.60
CA ALA A 48 -1.30 -22.48 15.21
C ALA A 48 -2.48 -21.92 14.39
N ASP A 49 -2.95 -22.68 13.40
CA ASP A 49 -3.99 -22.25 12.47
C ASP A 49 -5.40 -22.26 13.08
N VAL A 50 -5.57 -21.41 14.10
CA VAL A 50 -6.81 -21.16 14.83
C VAL A 50 -6.90 -19.65 15.00
N SER A 51 -7.91 -19.03 14.40
CA SER A 51 -8.05 -17.57 14.37
C SER A 51 -8.04 -16.94 15.76
N GLN A 52 -8.67 -17.57 16.77
CA GLN A 52 -8.63 -17.05 18.14
C GLN A 52 -7.20 -17.01 18.69
N LEU A 53 -6.40 -18.06 18.47
CA LEU A 53 -5.01 -18.10 18.94
C LEU A 53 -4.14 -17.03 18.27
N LYS A 54 -4.39 -16.75 16.98
CA LYS A 54 -3.70 -15.67 16.26
C LYS A 54 -4.10 -14.27 16.78
N CYS A 55 -5.36 -14.08 17.16
CA CYS A 55 -5.81 -12.81 17.75
C CYS A 55 -5.30 -12.58 19.19
N GLU A 56 -5.07 -13.66 19.94
CA GLU A 56 -4.52 -13.64 21.30
C GLU A 56 -2.99 -13.48 21.32
N ASP A 57 -2.31 -13.77 20.22
CA ASP A 57 -0.87 -13.56 20.06
C ASP A 57 -0.55 -12.09 19.77
N GLU A 58 0.13 -11.43 20.70
CA GLU A 58 0.48 -10.00 20.62
C GLU A 58 1.26 -9.68 19.34
N SER A 59 2.25 -10.51 18.99
CA SER A 59 3.10 -10.27 17.82
C SER A 59 2.33 -10.42 16.51
N CYS A 60 1.45 -11.41 16.39
CA CYS A 60 0.57 -11.51 15.23
C CYS A 60 -0.42 -10.34 15.18
N HIS A 61 -1.06 -9.99 16.29
CA HIS A 61 -2.05 -8.91 16.33
C HIS A 61 -1.44 -7.56 15.92
N GLU A 62 -0.26 -7.21 16.43
CA GLU A 62 0.44 -5.99 16.02
C GLU A 62 0.85 -6.03 14.55
N ALA A 63 1.31 -7.19 14.05
CA ALA A 63 1.64 -7.34 12.64
C ALA A 63 0.42 -7.15 11.72
N LEU A 64 -0.77 -7.59 12.16
CA LEU A 64 -2.01 -7.38 11.41
C LEU A 64 -2.31 -5.91 11.21
N HIS A 65 -2.14 -5.06 12.24
CA HIS A 65 -2.39 -3.61 12.10
C HIS A 65 -1.57 -2.97 10.99
N SER A 66 -0.37 -3.47 10.69
CA SER A 66 0.47 -2.98 9.60
C SER A 66 0.14 -3.67 8.27
N LEU A 67 0.01 -5.00 8.25
CA LEU A 67 -0.23 -5.78 7.01
C LEU A 67 -1.52 -5.43 6.27
N VAL A 68 -2.52 -4.88 6.97
CA VAL A 68 -3.81 -4.49 6.39
C VAL A 68 -3.83 -3.07 5.83
N GLU A 69 -2.83 -2.24 6.14
CA GLU A 69 -2.79 -0.87 5.64
C GLU A 69 -2.56 -0.84 4.13
N ASP A 70 -3.29 0.02 3.42
CA ASP A 70 -3.20 0.11 1.96
C ASP A 70 -1.78 0.47 1.48
N GLU A 71 -1.04 1.27 2.24
CA GLU A 71 0.35 1.63 1.93
C GLU A 71 1.28 0.42 2.00
N VAL A 72 1.14 -0.42 3.03
CA VAL A 72 1.93 -1.64 3.23
C VAL A 72 1.59 -2.68 2.17
N ARG A 73 0.30 -2.81 1.82
CA ARG A 73 -0.17 -3.71 0.76
C ARG A 73 0.32 -3.28 -0.62
N GLN A 74 0.34 -1.98 -0.90
CA GLN A 74 0.92 -1.45 -2.14
C GLN A 74 2.43 -1.65 -2.16
N CYS A 75 3.12 -1.42 -1.04
CA CYS A 75 4.55 -1.69 -0.91
C CYS A 75 4.92 -3.15 -1.23
N TYR A 76 4.13 -4.12 -0.75
CA TYR A 76 4.34 -5.54 -1.04
C TYR A 76 4.35 -5.81 -2.56
N VAL A 77 3.47 -5.14 -3.30
CA VAL A 77 3.40 -5.21 -4.77
C VAL A 77 4.60 -4.50 -5.41
N ASP A 78 4.94 -3.31 -4.94
CA ASP A 78 6.04 -2.48 -5.47
C ASP A 78 7.41 -3.17 -5.30
N LEU A 79 7.59 -3.93 -4.22
CA LEU A 79 8.77 -4.77 -3.96
C LEU A 79 8.78 -6.07 -4.79
N GLY A 80 7.71 -6.37 -5.53
CA GLY A 80 7.61 -7.56 -6.39
C GLY A 80 7.45 -8.87 -5.64
N LEU A 81 6.93 -8.83 -4.40
CA LEU A 81 6.75 -10.03 -3.57
C LEU A 81 5.53 -10.87 -3.98
N GLY A 82 4.56 -10.25 -4.67
CA GLY A 82 3.35 -10.89 -5.17
C GLY A 82 2.22 -9.88 -5.39
N PRO A 83 1.02 -10.32 -5.79
CA PRO A 83 -0.16 -9.46 -5.82
C PRO A 83 -0.61 -9.11 -4.39
N ALA A 84 -1.27 -7.96 -4.22
CA ALA A 84 -1.83 -7.54 -2.93
C ALA A 84 -2.83 -8.56 -2.32
N THR A 85 -3.43 -9.41 -3.16
CA THR A 85 -4.35 -10.48 -2.75
C THR A 85 -3.67 -11.57 -1.91
N ASP A 86 -2.34 -11.68 -1.96
CA ASP A 86 -1.58 -12.57 -1.07
C ASP A 86 -1.75 -12.18 0.41
N LEU A 87 -2.14 -10.93 0.68
CA LEU A 87 -2.34 -10.39 2.03
C LEU A 87 -3.81 -10.40 2.47
N ASP A 88 -4.76 -10.82 1.62
CA ASP A 88 -6.20 -10.79 1.94
C ASP A 88 -6.55 -11.68 3.15
N TYR A 89 -5.78 -12.75 3.38
CA TYR A 89 -5.92 -13.56 4.58
C TYR A 89 -5.72 -12.74 5.87
N TYR A 90 -4.70 -11.88 5.91
CA TYR A 90 -4.40 -11.05 7.08
C TYR A 90 -5.49 -9.97 7.28
N VAL A 91 -6.05 -9.43 6.19
CA VAL A 91 -7.21 -8.52 6.26
C VAL A 91 -8.41 -9.20 6.92
N LEU A 92 -8.77 -10.41 6.46
CA LEU A 92 -9.89 -11.15 7.04
C LEU A 92 -9.65 -11.55 8.50
N LEU A 93 -8.40 -11.83 8.86
CA LEU A 93 -8.02 -12.16 10.22
C LEU A 93 -8.11 -10.94 11.15
N ASP A 94 -7.65 -9.77 10.71
CA ASP A 94 -7.78 -8.50 11.45
C ASP A 94 -9.26 -8.14 11.68
N GLU A 95 -10.08 -8.24 10.63
CA GLU A 95 -11.53 -8.06 10.72
C GLU A 95 -12.16 -9.02 11.73
N PHE A 96 -11.69 -10.27 11.79
CA PHE A 96 -12.13 -11.25 12.77
C PHE A 96 -11.70 -10.86 14.19
N CYS A 97 -10.44 -10.47 14.40
CA CYS A 97 -9.92 -10.08 15.71
C CYS A 97 -10.63 -8.85 16.29
N HIS A 98 -11.09 -7.93 15.43
CA HIS A 98 -11.83 -6.74 15.84
C HIS A 98 -13.35 -6.89 15.81
N GLY A 99 -13.88 -8.06 15.43
CA GLY A 99 -15.32 -8.27 15.28
C GLY A 99 -15.96 -7.41 14.20
N GLN A 100 -15.14 -6.92 13.24
CA GLN A 100 -15.55 -6.09 12.11
C GLN A 100 -16.02 -6.93 10.91
N GLY A 101 -15.78 -8.25 10.95
CA GLY A 101 -16.31 -9.19 9.97
C GLY A 101 -17.84 -9.26 10.00
N VAL A 102 -18.46 -9.14 8.82
CA VAL A 102 -19.88 -9.45 8.58
C VAL A 102 -20.19 -10.79 9.25
N ARG A 103 -21.32 -10.90 9.96
CA ARG A 103 -21.75 -12.03 10.82
C ARG A 103 -21.89 -13.41 10.12
N ILE A 104 -20.86 -13.89 9.42
CA ILE A 104 -20.87 -15.17 8.69
C ILE A 104 -20.08 -16.26 9.41
N TRP A 105 -19.30 -15.92 10.45
CA TRP A 105 -18.61 -16.90 11.29
C TRP A 105 -19.19 -16.84 12.72
N HIS A 106 -20.37 -17.43 12.89
CA HIS A 106 -20.82 -17.85 14.22
C HIS A 106 -19.86 -18.94 14.69
N CYS A 107 -18.92 -18.59 15.58
CA CYS A 107 -18.32 -19.54 16.49
C CYS A 107 -19.42 -20.09 17.40
N GLN A 108 -19.78 -21.36 17.20
CA GLN A 108 -20.38 -22.22 18.21
C GLN A 108 -19.27 -22.83 19.04
#